data_AF-A0A2V5WC98-F1
#
_entry.id   AF-A0A2V5WC98-F1
#
_cell.length_a   1.000
_cell.length_b   1.000
_cell.length_c   1.000
_cell.angle_alpha   90.00
_cell.angle_beta   90.00
_cell.angle_gamma   90.00
#
_symmetry.space_group_name_H-M   'P 1'
#
loop_
_entity.id
_entity.type
_entity.pdbx_description
1 polymer ?
#
loop_
_entity_poly.entity_id
_entity_poly.type
_entity_poly.pdbx_seq_one_letter_code
_entity_poly.pdbx_strand_id
1 'polypeptide(L)'
;MATAPGATLKRLDAQLRDAKLKNALPRVRAAVGRQTIDVFGYEQGIVLLNDLNYTPRPVFQGYSAYTPRLIAANTAFYSSSRAPAYVLFKYDAIDGRYPTLDDAGVLRELLFNYTPLFEERGYNDERGYTLWQRNDETKPVTPVPFSTQPLLFDEICSVPKDKNIWVELDVPKSFRGRLFGFLYKPPDVEIRVNDTQGRQTRHRLIPSMTSAGFIINPEMETDRNVLQAALGRPESSAVSFLVHVPRELRRFFERRVVCRLAALPELPVEIRDRKARMARYAALFNDDGPSLELTEAFHSTSDVLVNAGPNDLNGFAALQGVELTPSPAGLQIRAEGTDPQVLLPRFTPPKGRTAILRIDLETAIDTGLQLSYVRAGESAPITRFMTRCIKGRTNTIYFELNEAESVGGALQLDPGDYVVTHFEIRSIPAPPGPP
;
A
#
# COMPACT_ATOMS: atom_id res chain seq x y z
N MET A 1 -7.78 -42.06 -13.94
CA MET A 1 -9.21 -41.98 -14.29
C MET A 1 -9.50 -40.56 -14.77
N ALA A 2 -9.82 -40.39 -16.05
CA ALA A 2 -10.26 -39.10 -16.59
C ALA A 2 -11.68 -38.82 -16.07
N THR A 3 -11.87 -37.73 -15.33
CA THR A 3 -13.19 -37.26 -14.92
C THR A 3 -13.99 -36.85 -16.16
N ALA A 4 -15.26 -37.27 -16.24
CA ALA A 4 -16.15 -36.89 -17.33
C ALA A 4 -16.17 -35.35 -17.50
N PRO A 5 -16.11 -34.82 -18.73
CA PRO A 5 -16.00 -33.37 -18.98
C PRO A 5 -17.01 -32.50 -18.22
N GLY A 6 -18.26 -32.97 -18.08
CA GLY A 6 -19.31 -32.27 -17.33
C GLY A 6 -19.09 -32.21 -15.81
N ALA A 7 -18.45 -33.23 -15.22
CA ALA A 7 -18.08 -33.21 -13.80
C ALA A 7 -16.91 -32.24 -13.55
N THR A 8 -15.95 -32.20 -14.48
CA THR A 8 -14.83 -31.25 -14.45
C THR A 8 -15.32 -29.82 -14.54
N LEU A 9 -16.25 -29.50 -15.45
CA LEU A 9 -16.84 -28.17 -15.60
C LEU A 9 -17.51 -27.68 -14.32
N LYS A 10 -18.42 -28.47 -13.74
CA LYS A 10 -19.11 -28.12 -12.48
C LYS A 10 -18.15 -27.82 -11.34
N ARG A 11 -17.05 -28.58 -11.25
CA ARG A 11 -16.00 -28.35 -10.24
C ARG A 11 -15.28 -27.02 -10.46
N LEU A 12 -14.90 -26.72 -11.70
CA LEU A 12 -14.25 -25.45 -12.04
C LEU A 12 -15.17 -24.25 -11.79
N ASP A 13 -16.47 -24.36 -12.10
CA ASP A 13 -17.45 -23.30 -11.83
C ASP A 13 -17.64 -23.05 -10.32
N ALA A 14 -17.59 -24.11 -9.51
CA ALA A 14 -17.62 -23.98 -8.05
C ALA A 14 -16.33 -23.31 -7.53
N GLN A 15 -15.16 -23.71 -8.02
CA GLN A 15 -13.88 -23.11 -7.68
C GLN A 15 -13.80 -21.63 -8.09
N LEU A 16 -14.32 -21.28 -9.26
CA LEU A 16 -14.37 -19.90 -9.72
C LEU A 16 -15.28 -19.05 -8.84
N ARG A 17 -16.48 -19.55 -8.47
CA ARG A 17 -17.38 -18.83 -7.55
C ARG A 17 -16.75 -18.58 -6.20
N ASP A 18 -16.10 -19.60 -5.63
CA ASP A 18 -15.37 -19.48 -4.37
C ASP A 18 -14.21 -18.48 -4.47
N ALA A 19 -13.42 -18.54 -5.55
CA ALA A 19 -12.35 -17.57 -5.81
C ALA A 19 -12.89 -16.14 -5.96
N LYS A 20 -14.02 -15.94 -6.65
CA LYS A 20 -14.66 -14.62 -6.78
C LYS A 20 -15.12 -14.08 -5.42
N LEU A 21 -15.73 -14.91 -4.57
CA LEU A 21 -16.17 -14.50 -3.24
C LEU A 21 -14.98 -14.12 -2.35
N LYS A 22 -13.91 -14.94 -2.34
CA LYS A 22 -12.71 -14.71 -1.52
C LYS A 22 -11.93 -13.45 -1.93
N ASN A 23 -12.00 -13.08 -3.21
CA ASN A 23 -11.25 -11.98 -3.78
C ASN A 23 -12.16 -10.81 -4.20
N ALA A 24 -13.37 -10.73 -3.63
CA ALA A 24 -14.31 -9.68 -3.95
C ALA A 24 -13.78 -8.31 -3.49
N LEU A 25 -13.84 -7.31 -4.38
CA LEU A 25 -13.51 -5.91 -4.14
C LEU A 25 -14.73 -5.03 -4.47
N PRO A 26 -15.82 -5.12 -3.68
CA PRO A 26 -17.07 -4.41 -3.95
C PRO A 26 -16.90 -2.88 -4.05
N ARG A 27 -16.04 -2.25 -3.25
CA ARG A 27 -15.84 -0.79 -3.29
C ARG A 27 -15.10 -0.37 -4.56
N VAL A 28 -14.09 -1.12 -4.98
CA VAL A 28 -13.42 -0.94 -6.27
C VAL A 28 -14.41 -1.11 -7.41
N ARG A 29 -15.26 -2.15 -7.39
CA ARG A 29 -16.29 -2.35 -8.42
C ARG A 29 -17.26 -1.18 -8.50
N ALA A 30 -17.68 -0.63 -7.36
CA ALA A 30 -18.55 0.54 -7.31
C ALA A 30 -17.87 1.80 -7.85
N ALA A 31 -16.61 2.05 -7.45
CA ALA A 31 -15.87 3.24 -7.85
C ALA A 31 -15.46 3.23 -9.34
N VAL A 32 -15.07 2.07 -9.87
CA VAL A 32 -14.62 1.90 -11.26
C VAL A 32 -15.80 1.80 -12.23
N GLY A 33 -16.88 1.15 -11.81
CA GLY A 33 -18.04 0.88 -12.64
C GLY A 33 -17.65 0.18 -13.96
N ARG A 34 -17.88 0.86 -15.10
CA ARG A 34 -17.52 0.36 -16.44
C ARG A 34 -16.25 0.99 -17.02
N GLN A 35 -15.58 1.86 -16.26
CA GLN A 35 -14.37 2.52 -16.73
C GLN A 35 -13.20 1.54 -16.80
N THR A 36 -12.23 1.85 -17.65
CA THR A 36 -11.05 1.01 -17.89
C THR A 36 -10.17 0.93 -16.65
N ILE A 37 -9.70 -0.26 -16.31
CA ILE A 37 -8.77 -0.49 -15.20
C ILE A 37 -7.57 -1.33 -15.63
N ASP A 38 -6.38 -1.04 -15.09
CA ASP A 38 -5.21 -1.94 -15.16
C ASP A 38 -4.79 -2.38 -13.75
N VAL A 39 -3.89 -3.36 -13.64
CA VAL A 39 -3.28 -3.82 -12.39
C VAL A 39 -1.78 -3.62 -12.45
N PHE A 40 -1.25 -2.79 -11.56
CA PHE A 40 0.18 -2.66 -11.36
C PHE A 40 0.72 -3.86 -10.56
N GLY A 41 1.86 -4.41 -11.00
CA GLY A 41 2.46 -5.61 -10.39
C GLY A 41 2.16 -6.88 -11.19
N TYR A 42 1.80 -7.96 -10.50
CA TYR A 42 1.62 -9.30 -11.11
C TYR A 42 0.31 -10.02 -10.76
N GLU A 43 -0.58 -9.42 -9.98
CA GLU A 43 -1.83 -10.07 -9.52
C GLU A 43 -3.04 -9.76 -10.44
N GLN A 44 -2.84 -9.82 -11.76
CA GLN A 44 -3.87 -9.44 -12.75
C GLN A 44 -5.16 -10.29 -12.68
N GLY A 45 -5.14 -11.45 -12.02
CA GLY A 45 -6.35 -12.26 -11.81
C GLY A 45 -7.44 -11.51 -11.05
N ILE A 46 -7.07 -10.56 -10.18
CA ILE A 46 -8.02 -9.85 -9.30
C ILE A 46 -9.08 -9.07 -10.08
N VAL A 47 -8.72 -8.44 -11.19
CA VAL A 47 -9.66 -7.67 -12.02
C VAL A 47 -10.62 -8.58 -12.78
N LEU A 48 -10.18 -9.79 -13.15
CA LEU A 48 -11.02 -10.78 -13.82
C LEU A 48 -12.02 -11.40 -12.83
N LEU A 49 -11.58 -11.68 -11.60
CA LEU A 49 -12.46 -12.20 -10.54
C LEU A 49 -13.55 -11.18 -10.14
N ASN A 50 -13.30 -9.89 -10.33
CA ASN A 50 -14.24 -8.81 -10.01
C ASN A 50 -15.06 -8.31 -11.21
N ASP A 51 -14.95 -8.95 -12.37
CA ASP A 51 -15.66 -8.61 -13.61
C ASP A 51 -15.46 -7.13 -14.03
N LEU A 52 -14.26 -6.58 -13.80
CA LEU A 52 -13.90 -5.21 -14.13
C LEU A 52 -13.49 -5.07 -15.60
N ASN A 53 -13.62 -3.87 -16.17
CA ASN A 53 -13.25 -3.58 -17.56
C ASN A 53 -11.72 -3.49 -17.73
N TYR A 54 -11.07 -4.66 -17.79
CA TYR A 54 -9.63 -4.78 -17.79
C TYR A 54 -9.00 -4.29 -19.10
N THR A 55 -8.16 -3.25 -19.00
CA THR A 55 -7.40 -2.66 -20.10
C THR A 55 -5.90 -2.75 -19.78
N PRO A 56 -5.28 -3.92 -20.02
CA PRO A 56 -3.88 -4.16 -19.67
C PRO A 56 -2.93 -3.27 -20.46
N ARG A 57 -1.84 -2.86 -19.81
CA ARG A 57 -0.62 -2.42 -20.51
C ARG A 57 -0.02 -3.55 -21.37
N PRO A 58 0.80 -3.23 -22.40
CA PRO A 58 1.35 -4.21 -23.34
C PRO A 58 2.05 -5.40 -22.69
N VAL A 59 2.82 -5.15 -21.63
CA VAL A 59 3.42 -6.20 -20.78
C VAL A 59 2.77 -6.13 -19.41
N PHE A 60 1.67 -6.89 -19.25
CA PHE A 60 0.80 -6.80 -18.09
C PHE A 60 1.45 -7.29 -16.78
N GLN A 61 2.33 -8.29 -16.84
CA GLN A 61 3.11 -8.72 -15.68
C GLN A 61 4.39 -7.89 -15.56
N GLY A 62 4.47 -7.03 -14.55
CA GLY A 62 5.53 -6.02 -14.49
C GLY A 62 6.95 -6.58 -14.40
N TYR A 63 7.12 -7.73 -13.73
CA TYR A 63 8.42 -8.42 -13.69
C TYR A 63 8.91 -8.94 -15.06
N SER A 64 8.00 -9.07 -16.03
CA SER A 64 8.29 -9.50 -17.41
C SER A 64 8.70 -8.34 -18.33
N ALA A 65 8.57 -7.08 -17.89
CA ALA A 65 9.05 -5.91 -18.63
C ALA A 65 10.57 -5.72 -18.41
N TYR A 66 11.40 -6.72 -18.74
CA TYR A 66 12.81 -6.75 -18.35
C TYR A 66 13.79 -6.18 -19.40
N THR A 67 13.30 -5.61 -20.51
CA THR A 67 14.14 -4.97 -21.53
C THR A 67 13.73 -3.51 -21.73
N PRO A 68 14.65 -2.63 -22.19
CA PRO A 68 14.32 -1.21 -22.37
C PRO A 68 13.13 -0.98 -23.31
N ARG A 69 13.01 -1.79 -24.36
CA ARG A 69 11.90 -1.71 -25.31
C ARG A 69 10.56 -2.08 -24.68
N LEU A 70 10.52 -3.10 -23.83
CA LEU A 70 9.29 -3.53 -23.14
C LEU A 70 8.88 -2.50 -22.09
N ILE A 71 9.84 -1.99 -21.30
CA ILE A 71 9.60 -0.92 -20.33
C ILE A 71 9.05 0.32 -21.06
N ALA A 72 9.70 0.75 -22.14
CA ALA A 72 9.26 1.90 -22.93
C ALA A 72 7.86 1.71 -23.53
N ALA A 73 7.49 0.49 -23.94
CA ALA A 73 6.14 0.20 -24.44
C ALA A 73 5.07 0.37 -23.35
N ASN A 74 5.36 -0.09 -22.12
CA ASN A 74 4.49 0.12 -20.97
C ASN A 74 4.38 1.61 -20.60
N THR A 75 5.51 2.32 -20.52
CA THR A 75 5.52 3.78 -20.26
C THR A 75 4.72 4.54 -21.32
N ALA A 76 4.95 4.27 -22.61
CA ALA A 76 4.26 4.93 -23.71
C ALA A 76 2.74 4.68 -23.71
N PHE A 77 2.30 3.51 -23.23
CA PHE A 77 0.88 3.25 -23.02
C PHE A 77 0.28 4.17 -21.96
N TYR A 78 0.95 4.30 -20.81
CA TYR A 78 0.52 5.17 -19.70
C TYR A 78 0.60 6.67 -20.01
N SER A 79 1.55 7.09 -20.84
CA SER A 79 1.64 8.49 -21.30
C SER A 79 0.64 8.84 -22.42
N SER A 80 -0.13 7.87 -22.92
CA SER A 80 -1.08 8.07 -24.03
C SER A 80 -2.52 8.30 -23.56
N SER A 81 -3.40 8.68 -24.49
CA SER A 81 -4.85 8.75 -24.25
C SER A 81 -5.52 7.38 -24.02
N ARG A 82 -4.80 6.27 -24.23
CA ARG A 82 -5.29 4.90 -23.97
C ARG A 82 -5.01 4.42 -22.56
N ALA A 83 -4.31 5.22 -21.74
CA ALA A 83 -4.03 4.88 -20.36
C ALA A 83 -5.33 4.64 -19.58
N PRO A 84 -5.35 3.69 -18.65
CA PRO A 84 -6.57 3.31 -17.94
C PRO A 84 -7.04 4.44 -17.01
N ALA A 85 -8.34 4.65 -16.93
CA ALA A 85 -8.94 5.57 -15.95
C ALA A 85 -8.59 5.20 -14.49
N TYR A 86 -8.46 3.90 -14.19
CA TYR A 86 -8.11 3.40 -12.88
C TYR A 86 -6.95 2.41 -12.90
N VAL A 87 -6.23 2.31 -11.79
CA VAL A 87 -5.21 1.30 -11.57
C VAL A 87 -5.39 0.68 -10.19
N LEU A 88 -5.50 -0.64 -10.13
CA LEU A 88 -5.30 -1.36 -8.88
C LEU A 88 -3.81 -1.54 -8.67
N PHE A 89 -3.34 -1.08 -7.52
CA PHE A 89 -1.94 -1.07 -7.18
C PHE A 89 -1.70 -1.95 -5.96
N LYS A 90 -0.78 -2.90 -6.13
CA LYS A 90 -0.17 -3.69 -5.06
C LYS A 90 1.29 -3.89 -5.45
N TYR A 91 2.17 -3.30 -4.65
CA TYR A 91 3.59 -3.20 -4.87
C TYR A 91 4.27 -4.44 -4.32
N ASP A 92 4.80 -5.23 -5.23
CA ASP A 92 5.65 -6.34 -4.85
C ASP A 92 6.67 -6.62 -5.95
N ALA A 93 7.93 -6.72 -5.54
CA ALA A 93 9.05 -7.00 -6.42
C ALA A 93 9.46 -8.45 -6.25
N ILE A 94 9.72 -9.14 -7.36
CA ILE A 94 10.12 -10.55 -7.31
C ILE A 94 11.64 -10.70 -7.19
N ASP A 95 12.10 -11.87 -6.76
CA ASP A 95 13.52 -12.27 -6.75
C ASP A 95 14.47 -11.30 -6.03
N GLY A 96 13.98 -10.53 -5.06
CA GLY A 96 14.77 -9.53 -4.34
C GLY A 96 15.31 -8.41 -5.24
N ARG A 97 14.65 -8.13 -6.37
CA ARG A 97 15.00 -7.00 -7.25
C ARG A 97 14.89 -5.68 -6.51
N TYR A 98 15.61 -4.68 -7.01
CA TYR A 98 15.43 -3.32 -6.49
C TYR A 98 13.97 -2.89 -6.75
N PRO A 99 13.19 -2.49 -5.73
CA PRO A 99 11.74 -2.48 -5.84
C PRO A 99 11.19 -1.62 -6.98
N THR A 100 11.78 -0.44 -7.21
CA THR A 100 11.31 0.51 -8.23
C THR A 100 11.78 0.16 -9.65
N LEU A 101 12.52 -0.95 -9.82
CA LEU A 101 13.04 -1.38 -11.11
C LEU A 101 11.92 -2.02 -11.96
N ASP A 102 11.04 -2.79 -11.34
CA ASP A 102 9.92 -3.44 -12.03
C ASP A 102 8.91 -2.34 -12.48
N ASP A 103 8.70 -2.25 -13.79
CA ASP A 103 7.83 -1.24 -14.41
C ASP A 103 8.11 0.22 -13.98
N ALA A 104 9.39 0.55 -13.76
CA ALA A 104 9.83 1.87 -13.30
C ALA A 104 9.18 3.07 -14.01
N GLY A 105 9.04 2.99 -15.33
CA GLY A 105 8.42 4.04 -16.13
C GLY A 105 6.91 4.17 -15.90
N VAL A 106 6.20 3.06 -15.65
CA VAL A 106 4.78 3.09 -15.27
C VAL A 106 4.63 3.63 -13.85
N LEU A 107 5.45 3.17 -12.90
CA LEU A 107 5.44 3.69 -11.52
C LEU A 107 5.61 5.21 -11.51
N ARG A 108 6.53 5.73 -12.33
CA ARG A 108 6.69 7.17 -12.54
C ARG A 108 5.41 7.83 -13.07
N GLU A 109 4.72 7.26 -14.06
CA GLU A 109 3.45 7.83 -14.52
C GLU A 109 2.37 7.80 -13.43
N LEU A 110 2.29 6.73 -12.63
CA LEU A 110 1.33 6.64 -11.52
C LEU A 110 1.57 7.74 -10.48
N LEU A 111 2.81 7.95 -10.07
CA LEU A 111 3.17 8.91 -9.01
C LEU A 111 2.81 10.37 -9.35
N PHE A 112 2.78 10.73 -10.64
CA PHE A 112 2.59 12.12 -11.08
C PHE A 112 1.25 12.36 -11.78
N ASN A 113 0.66 11.34 -12.40
CA ASN A 113 -0.55 11.47 -13.22
C ASN A 113 -1.74 10.68 -12.68
N TYR A 114 -1.60 10.03 -11.53
CA TYR A 114 -2.69 9.34 -10.83
C TYR A 114 -2.76 9.77 -9.38
N THR A 115 -3.97 9.75 -8.86
CA THR A 115 -4.31 10.06 -7.49
C THR A 115 -4.71 8.77 -6.77
N PRO A 116 -4.05 8.39 -5.66
CA PRO A 116 -4.54 7.30 -4.83
C PRO A 116 -5.89 7.68 -4.23
N LEU A 117 -6.85 6.76 -4.35
CA LEU A 117 -8.16 6.83 -3.72
C LEU A 117 -8.10 6.03 -2.43
N PHE A 118 -8.55 4.78 -2.39
CA PHE A 118 -8.67 4.03 -1.13
C PHE A 118 -8.02 2.66 -1.24
N GLU A 119 -7.72 2.07 -0.09
CA GLU A 119 -7.36 0.66 0.02
C GLU A 119 -8.61 -0.20 0.20
N GLU A 120 -8.64 -1.35 -0.47
CA GLU A 120 -9.61 -2.41 -0.25
C GLU A 120 -8.90 -3.77 -0.21
N ARG A 121 -9.32 -4.63 0.72
CA ARG A 121 -8.77 -5.97 0.93
C ARG A 121 -9.76 -7.01 0.46
N GLY A 122 -9.24 -8.04 -0.20
CA GLY A 122 -9.97 -9.30 -0.36
C GLY A 122 -10.09 -10.01 0.98
N TYR A 123 -11.09 -10.88 1.12
CA TYR A 123 -11.42 -11.56 2.37
C TYR A 123 -10.25 -12.37 2.96
N ASN A 124 -9.39 -12.94 2.10
CA ASN A 124 -8.23 -13.75 2.50
C ASN A 124 -6.87 -13.12 2.15
N ASP A 125 -6.84 -11.87 1.69
CA ASP A 125 -5.57 -11.23 1.33
C ASP A 125 -4.96 -10.55 2.56
N GLU A 126 -3.71 -10.86 2.85
CA GLU A 126 -2.98 -10.26 3.98
C GLU A 126 -2.63 -8.78 3.72
N ARG A 127 -2.57 -8.38 2.44
CA ARG A 127 -2.29 -7.02 1.98
C ARG A 127 -3.42 -6.51 1.08
N GLY A 128 -3.80 -5.24 1.22
CA GLY A 128 -4.83 -4.64 0.39
C GLY A 128 -4.32 -4.11 -0.94
N TYR A 129 -5.26 -3.84 -1.84
CA TYR A 129 -5.01 -3.13 -3.08
C TYR A 129 -5.38 -1.67 -2.88
N THR A 130 -4.51 -0.77 -3.33
CA THR A 130 -4.87 0.65 -3.43
C THR A 130 -5.47 0.92 -4.81
N LEU A 131 -6.64 1.54 -4.86
CA LEU A 131 -7.22 2.02 -6.10
C LEU A 131 -6.68 3.42 -6.41
N TRP A 132 -6.17 3.63 -7.62
CA TRP A 132 -5.68 4.91 -8.10
C TRP A 132 -6.53 5.36 -9.29
N GLN A 133 -6.80 6.65 -9.39
CA GLN A 133 -7.55 7.27 -10.47
C GLN A 133 -6.67 8.20 -11.27
N ARG A 134 -6.76 8.15 -12.60
CA ARG A 134 -6.03 9.04 -13.49
C ARG A 134 -6.51 10.48 -13.28
N ASN A 135 -5.57 11.42 -13.21
CA ASN A 135 -5.88 12.84 -13.09
C ASN A 135 -6.50 13.36 -14.39
N ASP A 136 -7.41 14.33 -14.29
CA ASP A 136 -8.04 14.99 -15.46
C ASP A 136 -6.98 15.70 -16.31
N GLU A 137 -6.05 16.39 -15.65
CA GLU A 137 -4.90 17.04 -16.28
C GLU A 137 -3.62 16.21 -16.03
N THR A 138 -3.14 15.54 -17.08
CA THR A 138 -1.87 14.81 -17.03
C THR A 138 -0.72 15.64 -17.58
N LYS A 139 0.44 15.58 -16.91
CA LYS A 139 1.65 16.31 -17.30
C LYS A 139 2.73 15.33 -17.79
N PRO A 140 3.53 15.71 -18.80
CA PRO A 140 4.68 14.89 -19.19
C PRO A 140 5.68 14.75 -18.04
N VAL A 141 5.99 13.52 -17.64
CA VAL A 141 6.96 13.24 -16.57
C VAL A 141 8.31 12.90 -17.18
N THR A 142 9.04 13.93 -17.61
CA THR A 142 10.35 13.76 -18.24
C THR A 142 11.47 14.02 -17.24
N PRO A 143 12.36 13.04 -16.96
CA PRO A 143 13.52 13.25 -16.12
C PRO A 143 14.47 14.28 -16.76
N VAL A 144 14.98 15.22 -15.96
CA VAL A 144 15.94 16.24 -16.41
C VAL A 144 17.35 15.82 -15.99
N PRO A 145 18.23 15.40 -16.91
CA PRO A 145 19.58 14.97 -16.57
C PRO A 145 20.40 16.10 -15.93
N PHE A 146 21.15 15.80 -14.89
CA PHE A 146 22.06 16.77 -14.25
C PHE A 146 23.45 16.21 -13.97
N SER A 147 23.65 14.89 -14.03
CA SER A 147 24.96 14.26 -13.88
C SER A 147 25.09 13.05 -14.78
N THR A 148 26.26 12.86 -15.35
CA THR A 148 26.69 11.64 -16.02
C THR A 148 28.11 11.36 -15.63
N GLN A 149 28.36 10.19 -15.02
CA GLN A 149 29.67 9.84 -14.52
C GLN A 149 29.97 8.35 -14.75
N PRO A 150 31.23 8.02 -15.08
CA PRO A 150 31.68 6.64 -15.03
C PRO A 150 31.88 6.23 -13.57
N LEU A 151 31.35 5.08 -13.18
CA LEU A 151 31.56 4.44 -11.88
C LEU A 151 32.30 3.12 -12.04
N LEU A 152 33.17 2.79 -11.10
CA LEU A 152 33.70 1.45 -10.91
C LEU A 152 32.74 0.62 -10.04
N PHE A 153 32.83 -0.70 -10.14
CA PHE A 153 32.14 -1.58 -9.17
C PHE A 153 32.67 -1.33 -7.76
N ASP A 154 31.74 -1.28 -6.79
CA ASP A 154 31.95 -0.89 -5.39
C ASP A 154 32.34 0.58 -5.15
N GLU A 155 32.35 1.42 -6.19
CA GLU A 155 32.51 2.87 -6.02
C GLU A 155 31.20 3.47 -5.50
N ILE A 156 31.31 4.34 -4.49
CA ILE A 156 30.16 5.01 -3.87
C ILE A 156 29.72 6.17 -4.76
N CYS A 157 28.45 6.14 -5.17
CA CYS A 157 27.77 7.23 -5.87
C CYS A 157 26.87 7.97 -4.87
N SER A 158 27.14 9.26 -4.63
CA SER A 158 26.29 10.11 -3.79
C SER A 158 24.97 10.44 -4.49
N VAL A 159 23.88 10.48 -3.73
CA VAL A 159 22.53 10.83 -4.20
C VAL A 159 22.02 12.05 -3.43
N PRO A 160 21.54 13.10 -4.11
CA PRO A 160 20.90 14.22 -3.43
C PRO A 160 19.61 13.78 -2.71
N LYS A 161 19.62 13.80 -1.37
CA LYS A 161 18.50 13.32 -0.53
C LYS A 161 17.22 14.17 -0.63
N ASP A 162 17.38 15.46 -0.96
CA ASP A 162 16.28 16.45 -0.99
C ASP A 162 15.64 16.57 -2.38
N LYS A 163 15.90 15.62 -3.28
CA LYS A 163 15.39 15.62 -4.66
C LYS A 163 14.81 14.26 -5.02
N ASN A 164 13.82 14.27 -5.91
CA ASN A 164 13.34 13.07 -6.57
C ASN A 164 14.34 12.68 -7.67
N ILE A 165 15.00 11.54 -7.53
CA ILE A 165 16.12 11.15 -8.41
C ILE A 165 15.76 9.91 -9.22
N TRP A 166 15.89 10.07 -10.53
CA TRP A 166 15.89 9.00 -11.52
C TRP A 166 17.33 8.61 -11.84
N VAL A 167 17.61 7.31 -11.82
CA VAL A 167 18.94 6.75 -12.08
C VAL A 167 18.87 5.82 -13.28
N GLU A 168 19.75 6.03 -14.25
CA GLU A 168 20.03 5.09 -15.32
C GLU A 168 21.46 4.53 -15.14
N LEU A 169 21.58 3.20 -15.21
CA LEU A 169 22.87 2.52 -15.15
C LEU A 169 23.05 1.66 -16.40
N ASP A 170 24.05 1.99 -17.21
CA ASP A 170 24.53 1.10 -18.26
C ASP A 170 25.66 0.24 -17.69
N VAL A 171 25.41 -1.07 -17.59
CA VAL A 171 26.39 -2.07 -17.15
C VAL A 171 26.78 -2.94 -18.36
N PRO A 172 27.67 -2.46 -19.25
CA PRO A 172 27.99 -3.18 -20.47
C PRO A 172 28.69 -4.51 -20.18
N LYS A 173 28.29 -5.54 -20.92
CA LYS A 173 28.94 -6.86 -20.88
C LYS A 173 30.26 -6.81 -21.64
N SER A 174 31.30 -7.44 -21.10
CA SER A 174 32.55 -7.65 -21.83
C SER A 174 32.33 -8.60 -23.01
N PHE A 175 33.30 -8.72 -23.92
CA PHE A 175 33.23 -9.72 -24.98
C PHE A 175 33.00 -11.15 -24.44
N ARG A 176 33.70 -11.52 -23.36
CA ARG A 176 33.50 -12.80 -22.67
C ARG A 176 32.10 -12.90 -22.05
N GLY A 177 31.57 -11.82 -21.50
CA GLY A 177 30.21 -11.78 -20.96
C GLY A 177 29.12 -11.92 -22.02
N ARG A 178 29.34 -11.35 -23.21
CA ARG A 178 28.43 -11.52 -24.36
C ARG A 178 28.38 -12.98 -24.83
N LEU A 179 29.54 -13.63 -24.96
CA LEU A 179 29.63 -15.04 -25.34
C LEU A 179 29.05 -15.96 -24.25
N PHE A 180 29.40 -15.72 -22.99
CA PHE A 180 28.91 -16.53 -21.86
C PHE A 180 27.40 -16.39 -21.68
N GLY A 181 26.85 -15.18 -21.82
CA GLY A 181 25.42 -14.93 -21.70
C GLY A 181 24.56 -15.57 -22.82
N PHE A 182 25.18 -16.02 -23.92
CA PHE A 182 24.50 -16.84 -24.93
C PHE A 182 24.41 -18.31 -24.50
N LEU A 183 25.41 -18.81 -23.76
CA LEU A 183 25.53 -20.22 -23.37
C LEU A 183 24.97 -20.51 -21.96
N TYR A 184 24.90 -19.50 -21.10
CA TYR A 184 24.54 -19.67 -19.68
C TYR A 184 23.88 -18.42 -19.09
N LYS A 185 23.33 -18.55 -17.87
CA LYS A 185 22.70 -17.44 -17.14
C LYS A 185 23.69 -16.30 -16.89
N PRO A 186 23.29 -15.03 -17.12
CA PRO A 186 24.16 -13.89 -16.87
C PRO A 186 24.50 -13.80 -15.36
N PRO A 187 25.68 -13.26 -15.01
CA PRO A 187 26.07 -13.09 -13.62
C PRO A 187 25.15 -12.09 -12.91
N ASP A 188 24.89 -12.33 -11.62
CA ASP A 188 24.09 -11.41 -10.81
C ASP A 188 24.86 -10.10 -10.53
N VAL A 189 24.11 -9.00 -10.55
CA VAL A 189 24.56 -7.66 -10.20
C VAL A 189 23.70 -7.19 -9.04
N GLU A 190 24.30 -6.55 -8.06
CA GLU A 190 23.61 -6.03 -6.88
C GLU A 190 23.74 -4.51 -6.82
N ILE A 191 22.74 -3.86 -6.24
CA ILE A 191 22.85 -2.49 -5.73
C ILE A 191 22.84 -2.55 -4.21
N ARG A 192 23.70 -1.75 -3.58
CA ARG A 192 23.64 -1.48 -2.15
C ARG A 192 23.33 -0.02 -1.96
N VAL A 193 22.25 0.27 -1.25
CA VAL A 193 21.77 1.62 -1.02
C VAL A 193 21.93 1.93 0.46
N ASN A 194 22.47 3.10 0.79
CA ASN A 194 22.49 3.61 2.15
C ASN A 194 21.49 4.75 2.25
N ASP A 195 20.64 4.70 3.27
CA ASP A 195 19.58 5.67 3.48
C ASP A 195 19.94 6.75 4.52
N THR A 196 19.07 7.74 4.67
CA THR A 196 19.21 8.81 5.67
C THR A 196 19.15 8.31 7.12
N GLN A 197 18.66 7.10 7.36
CA GLN A 197 18.53 6.48 8.68
C GLN A 197 19.77 5.61 9.03
N GLY A 198 20.75 5.52 8.13
CA GLY A 198 21.97 4.73 8.31
C GLY A 198 21.79 3.24 8.01
N ARG A 199 20.63 2.83 7.48
CA ARG A 199 20.37 1.46 7.05
C ARG A 199 20.95 1.25 5.65
N GLN A 200 21.55 0.08 5.46
CA GLN A 200 22.05 -0.37 4.16
C GLN A 200 21.16 -1.50 3.65
N THR A 201 20.48 -1.27 2.53
CA THR A 201 19.69 -2.30 1.86
C THR A 201 20.43 -2.85 0.65
N ARG A 202 20.12 -4.09 0.27
CA ARG A 202 20.79 -4.83 -0.80
C ARG A 202 19.75 -5.47 -1.69
N HIS A 203 19.84 -5.20 -2.98
CA HIS A 203 18.89 -5.70 -3.95
C HIS A 203 19.58 -6.15 -5.21
N ARG A 204 18.94 -7.08 -5.91
CA ARG A 204 19.35 -7.51 -7.23
C ARG A 204 19.05 -6.43 -8.27
N LEU A 205 20.01 -6.15 -9.13
CA LEU A 205 19.84 -5.33 -10.33
C LEU A 205 19.79 -6.22 -11.56
N ILE A 206 18.89 -5.88 -12.49
CA ILE A 206 18.87 -6.45 -13.82
C ILE A 206 19.46 -5.43 -14.80
N PRO A 207 20.69 -5.62 -15.31
CA PRO A 207 21.39 -4.64 -16.14
C PRO A 207 20.61 -4.10 -17.34
N SER A 208 19.75 -4.92 -17.96
CA SER A 208 18.92 -4.47 -19.09
C SER A 208 17.78 -3.55 -18.68
N MET A 209 17.31 -3.63 -17.44
CA MET A 209 16.27 -2.77 -16.91
C MET A 209 16.86 -1.44 -16.45
N THR A 210 18.04 -1.47 -15.83
CA THR A 210 18.68 -0.26 -15.27
C THR A 210 19.04 0.78 -16.33
N SER A 211 19.27 0.37 -17.58
CA SER A 211 19.49 1.31 -18.70
C SER A 211 18.21 2.07 -19.10
N ALA A 212 17.02 1.54 -18.78
CA ALA A 212 15.76 2.25 -18.97
C ALA A 212 15.45 3.21 -17.81
N GLY A 213 16.16 3.06 -16.70
CA GLY A 213 16.09 3.89 -15.51
C GLY A 213 15.10 3.43 -14.45
N PHE A 214 15.30 3.90 -13.22
CA PHE A 214 14.47 3.64 -12.06
C PHE A 214 14.54 4.76 -11.03
N ILE A 215 13.58 4.80 -10.11
CA ILE A 215 13.52 5.83 -9.06
C ILE A 215 14.37 5.36 -7.88
N ILE A 216 15.42 6.12 -7.53
CA ILE A 216 16.22 5.84 -6.32
C ILE A 216 15.77 6.72 -5.15
N ASN A 217 15.30 7.94 -5.43
CA ASN A 217 14.72 8.84 -4.43
C ASN A 217 13.35 9.37 -4.88
N PRO A 218 12.35 9.42 -3.98
CA PRO A 218 12.40 8.91 -2.61
C PRO A 218 12.50 7.37 -2.56
N GLU A 219 12.91 6.81 -1.42
CA GLU A 219 12.98 5.35 -1.28
C GLU A 219 11.57 4.76 -1.21
N MET A 220 11.32 3.77 -2.06
CA MET A 220 10.02 3.13 -2.21
C MET A 220 10.19 1.61 -2.17
N GLU A 221 10.44 1.08 -0.97
CA GLU A 221 10.62 -0.36 -0.77
C GLU A 221 9.30 -1.11 -0.57
N THR A 222 8.28 -0.41 -0.05
CA THR A 222 6.98 -0.99 0.29
C THR A 222 5.82 -0.24 -0.34
N ASP A 223 4.65 -0.88 -0.40
CA ASP A 223 3.36 -0.26 -0.73
C ASP A 223 3.15 1.07 -0.01
N ARG A 224 3.43 1.07 1.29
CA ARG A 224 3.31 2.25 2.16
C ARG A 224 4.24 3.36 1.70
N ASN A 225 5.51 3.06 1.41
CA ASN A 225 6.45 4.10 0.98
C ASN A 225 6.03 4.71 -0.37
N VAL A 226 5.53 3.90 -1.30
CA VAL A 226 4.99 4.41 -2.58
C VAL A 226 3.80 5.33 -2.33
N LEU A 227 2.86 4.90 -1.49
CA LEU A 227 1.69 5.71 -1.16
C LEU A 227 2.08 7.02 -0.47
N GLN A 228 2.98 6.97 0.51
CA GLN A 228 3.48 8.15 1.21
C GLN A 228 4.23 9.10 0.27
N ALA A 229 5.05 8.57 -0.65
CA ALA A 229 5.69 9.36 -1.70
C ALA A 229 4.65 10.06 -2.60
N ALA A 230 3.63 9.33 -3.06
CA ALA A 230 2.54 9.88 -3.86
C ALA A 230 1.71 10.95 -3.13
N LEU A 231 1.64 10.87 -1.80
CA LEU A 231 1.01 11.86 -0.93
C LEU A 231 1.94 13.04 -0.56
N GLY A 232 3.17 13.08 -1.10
CA GLY A 232 4.15 14.13 -0.84
C GLY A 232 4.82 14.04 0.53
N ARG A 233 4.84 12.86 1.15
CA ARG A 233 5.40 12.59 2.49
C ARG A 233 6.40 11.43 2.48
N PRO A 234 7.47 11.46 1.66
CA PRO A 234 8.42 10.36 1.63
C PRO A 234 9.05 10.12 3.02
N GLU A 235 9.07 8.85 3.46
CA GLU A 235 9.55 8.47 4.81
C GLU A 235 11.09 8.30 4.86
N SER A 236 11.73 8.03 3.72
CA SER A 236 13.19 7.83 3.62
C SER A 236 13.71 8.26 2.25
N SER A 237 14.99 8.63 2.21
CA SER A 237 15.75 8.92 1.00
C SER A 237 17.09 8.21 1.03
N ALA A 238 17.52 7.71 -0.12
CA ALA A 238 18.87 7.26 -0.35
C ALA A 238 19.83 8.44 -0.32
N VAL A 239 20.95 8.28 0.40
CA VAL A 239 22.06 9.25 0.41
C VAL A 239 23.20 8.80 -0.50
N SER A 240 23.32 7.49 -0.73
CA SER A 240 24.31 6.94 -1.63
C SER A 240 23.95 5.53 -2.08
N PHE A 241 24.52 5.09 -3.20
CA PHE A 241 24.49 3.70 -3.59
C PHE A 241 25.83 3.26 -4.20
N LEU A 242 26.02 1.95 -4.31
CA LEU A 242 27.08 1.36 -5.11
C LEU A 242 26.55 0.16 -5.90
N VAL A 243 27.21 -0.13 -7.02
CA VAL A 243 26.94 -1.33 -7.82
C VAL A 243 27.97 -2.39 -7.47
N HIS A 244 27.51 -3.54 -6.99
CA HIS A 244 28.35 -4.65 -6.57
C HIS A 244 28.27 -5.82 -7.55
N VAL A 245 29.45 -6.37 -7.87
CA VAL A 245 29.60 -7.65 -8.59
C VAL A 245 30.70 -8.45 -7.90
N PRO A 246 30.48 -9.75 -7.59
CA PRO A 246 31.52 -10.62 -7.05
C PRO A 246 32.79 -10.61 -7.91
N ARG A 247 33.97 -10.63 -7.28
CA ARG A 247 35.25 -10.44 -7.98
C ARG A 247 35.45 -11.43 -9.13
N GLU A 248 35.09 -12.70 -8.96
CA GLU A 248 35.20 -13.73 -10.01
C GLU A 248 34.27 -13.49 -11.22
N LEU A 249 33.18 -12.73 -11.04
CA LEU A 249 32.18 -12.45 -12.08
C LEU A 249 32.46 -11.14 -12.83
N ARG A 250 33.29 -10.24 -12.30
CA ARG A 250 33.61 -8.94 -12.95
C ARG A 250 34.17 -9.07 -14.36
N ARG A 251 34.85 -10.18 -14.67
CA ARG A 251 35.39 -10.48 -16.02
C ARG A 251 34.33 -10.52 -17.13
N PHE A 252 33.05 -10.69 -16.77
CA PHE A 252 31.93 -10.73 -17.72
C PHE A 252 31.34 -9.33 -17.99
N PHE A 253 31.83 -8.30 -17.32
CA PHE A 253 31.40 -6.92 -17.51
C PHE A 253 32.59 -6.05 -17.90
N GLU A 254 32.32 -4.92 -18.54
CA GLU A 254 33.33 -3.86 -18.67
C GLU A 254 33.64 -3.26 -17.28
N ARG A 255 34.82 -2.66 -17.13
CA ARG A 255 35.26 -2.14 -15.82
C ARG A 255 34.47 -0.94 -15.32
N ARG A 256 33.81 -0.21 -16.24
CA ARG A 256 33.09 1.04 -15.97
C ARG A 256 31.60 0.85 -16.22
N VAL A 257 30.80 1.28 -15.25
CA VAL A 257 29.36 1.47 -15.34
C VAL A 257 29.11 2.94 -15.69
N VAL A 258 28.25 3.23 -16.66
CA VAL A 258 27.84 4.61 -16.93
C VAL A 258 26.62 4.91 -16.08
N CYS A 259 26.75 5.83 -15.15
CA CYS A 259 25.66 6.30 -14.29
C CYS A 259 25.17 7.65 -14.78
N ARG A 260 23.87 7.76 -15.04
CA ARG A 260 23.19 9.03 -15.33
C ARG A 260 22.19 9.31 -14.23
N LEU A 261 22.28 10.50 -13.66
CA LEU A 261 21.33 11.00 -12.66
C LEU A 261 20.50 12.10 -13.29
N ALA A 262 19.19 11.98 -13.12
CA ALA A 262 18.22 12.95 -13.56
C ALA A 262 17.28 13.33 -12.42
N ALA A 263 16.87 14.60 -12.38
CA ALA A 263 15.86 15.07 -11.45
C ALA A 263 14.48 14.79 -12.04
N LEU A 264 13.60 14.21 -11.23
CA LEU A 264 12.17 14.20 -11.51
C LEU A 264 11.54 15.50 -11.00
N PRO A 265 10.36 15.90 -11.52
CA PRO A 265 9.61 17.00 -10.95
C PRO A 265 9.34 16.77 -9.46
N GLU A 266 9.05 17.84 -8.73
CA GLU A 266 8.52 17.69 -7.38
C GLU A 266 7.22 16.88 -7.45
N LEU A 267 7.13 15.86 -6.59
CA LEU A 267 5.93 15.07 -6.48
C LEU A 267 4.81 16.05 -6.10
N PRO A 268 3.66 16.01 -6.77
CA PRO A 268 2.61 16.99 -6.55
C PRO A 268 2.19 16.95 -5.08
N VAL A 269 2.61 17.96 -4.32
CA VAL A 269 2.07 18.21 -2.98
C VAL A 269 0.70 18.82 -3.22
N GLU A 270 -0.34 18.02 -3.34
CA GLU A 270 -1.69 18.55 -3.42
C GLU A 270 -2.11 19.11 -2.04
N ILE A 271 -1.67 20.34 -1.77
CA ILE A 271 -2.09 21.22 -0.67
C ILE A 271 -3.57 21.66 -0.83
N ARG A 272 -4.27 21.21 -1.87
CA ARG A 272 -5.70 21.45 -2.06
C ARG A 272 -6.39 20.17 -2.51
N ASP A 273 -6.70 19.29 -1.57
CA ASP A 273 -8.08 19.16 -1.10
C ASP A 273 -8.17 18.03 -0.06
N ARG A 274 -7.64 18.20 1.16
CA ARG A 274 -7.99 17.26 2.25
C ARG A 274 -9.51 17.21 2.42
N LYS A 275 -10.20 18.35 2.24
CA LYS A 275 -11.64 18.48 2.43
C LYS A 275 -12.46 17.89 1.27
N ALA A 276 -12.07 18.05 0.00
CA ALA A 276 -12.75 17.40 -1.13
C ALA A 276 -12.23 16.01 -1.47
N ARG A 277 -11.01 15.61 -1.07
CA ARG A 277 -10.65 14.19 -0.99
C ARG A 277 -11.50 13.55 0.09
N MET A 278 -11.55 14.08 1.32
CA MET A 278 -12.44 13.54 2.36
C MET A 278 -13.92 13.63 1.98
N ALA A 279 -14.37 14.65 1.24
CA ALA A 279 -15.75 14.72 0.74
C ALA A 279 -16.02 13.77 -0.44
N ARG A 280 -15.05 13.50 -1.33
CA ARG A 280 -15.14 12.46 -2.38
C ARG A 280 -15.08 11.06 -1.76
N TYR A 281 -14.24 10.84 -0.76
CA TYR A 281 -14.26 9.65 0.09
C TYR A 281 -15.62 9.51 0.77
N ALA A 282 -16.12 10.59 1.40
CA ALA A 282 -17.41 10.61 2.07
C ALA A 282 -18.61 10.36 1.13
N ALA A 283 -18.55 10.85 -0.11
CA ALA A 283 -19.57 10.59 -1.14
C ALA A 283 -19.52 9.15 -1.68
N LEU A 284 -18.36 8.48 -1.58
CA LEU A 284 -18.18 7.05 -1.91
C LEU A 284 -18.54 6.10 -0.75
N PHE A 285 -18.77 6.63 0.45
CA PHE A 285 -19.20 5.88 1.64
C PHE A 285 -20.71 5.98 1.90
N ASN A 286 -21.53 5.96 0.83
CA ASN A 286 -22.86 5.35 0.95
C ASN A 286 -22.66 3.83 1.09
N ASP A 287 -22.03 3.40 2.18
CA ASP A 287 -22.26 2.07 2.73
C ASP A 287 -23.29 2.29 3.83
N ASP A 288 -24.52 1.91 3.52
CA ASP A 288 -25.41 1.36 4.54
C ASP A 288 -24.78 0.05 5.05
N GLY A 289 -23.72 0.18 5.85
CA GLY A 289 -23.30 -0.70 6.94
C GLY A 289 -22.64 -2.06 6.64
N PRO A 290 -21.74 -2.51 7.55
CA PRO A 290 -21.73 -3.87 8.07
C PRO A 290 -22.58 -4.00 9.35
N SER A 291 -23.68 -3.25 9.48
CA SER A 291 -24.27 -2.97 10.80
C SER A 291 -25.24 -4.01 11.33
N LEU A 292 -26.07 -4.72 10.54
CA LEU A 292 -27.12 -5.54 11.18
C LEU A 292 -26.55 -6.70 12.00
N GLU A 293 -25.65 -7.50 11.44
CA GLU A 293 -25.11 -8.69 12.12
C GLU A 293 -24.24 -8.34 13.33
N LEU A 294 -23.38 -7.31 13.23
CA LEU A 294 -22.54 -6.88 14.35
C LEU A 294 -23.35 -6.16 15.44
N THR A 295 -24.35 -5.37 15.06
CA THR A 295 -25.27 -4.74 16.02
C THR A 295 -26.10 -5.81 16.73
N GLU A 296 -26.66 -6.78 16.00
CA GLU A 296 -27.37 -7.92 16.58
C GLU A 296 -26.47 -8.75 17.50
N ALA A 297 -25.25 -9.08 17.08
CA ALA A 297 -24.29 -9.82 17.89
C ALA A 297 -23.89 -9.05 19.16
N PHE A 298 -23.62 -7.74 19.05
CA PHE A 298 -23.29 -6.88 20.20
C PHE A 298 -24.45 -6.81 21.20
N HIS A 299 -25.69 -6.74 20.72
CA HIS A 299 -26.88 -6.70 21.56
C HIS A 299 -27.35 -8.08 22.05
N SER A 300 -26.91 -9.17 21.43
CA SER A 300 -27.22 -10.54 21.86
C SER A 300 -26.47 -10.99 23.13
N THR A 301 -25.42 -10.25 23.52
CA THR A 301 -24.61 -10.52 24.70
C THR A 301 -24.74 -9.40 25.72
N SER A 302 -24.77 -9.77 27.01
CA SER A 302 -24.72 -8.84 28.14
C SER A 302 -23.36 -8.87 28.85
N ASP A 303 -22.37 -9.57 28.29
CA ASP A 303 -21.04 -9.69 28.88
C ASP A 303 -20.17 -8.48 28.49
N VAL A 304 -20.09 -7.51 29.39
CA VAL A 304 -19.43 -6.21 29.17
C VAL A 304 -18.02 -6.24 29.76
N LEU A 305 -17.01 -5.98 28.93
CA LEU A 305 -15.60 -5.92 29.32
C LEU A 305 -15.15 -4.49 29.67
N VAL A 306 -15.63 -3.51 28.91
CA VAL A 306 -15.38 -2.08 29.13
C VAL A 306 -16.67 -1.33 28.85
N ASN A 307 -17.03 -0.36 29.70
CA ASN A 307 -18.15 0.54 29.45
C ASN A 307 -17.82 1.92 30.03
N ALA A 308 -17.62 2.89 29.14
CA ALA A 308 -17.23 4.24 29.47
C ALA A 308 -18.21 5.21 28.82
N GLY A 309 -19.06 5.82 29.65
CA GLY A 309 -19.94 6.91 29.23
C GLY A 309 -19.19 8.25 29.18
N PRO A 310 -19.89 9.37 28.89
CA PRO A 310 -19.28 10.68 28.64
C PRO A 310 -18.33 11.17 29.75
N ASN A 311 -18.61 10.80 31.00
CA ASN A 311 -17.85 11.21 32.19
C ASN A 311 -16.76 10.21 32.63
N ASP A 312 -16.61 9.07 31.94
CA ASP A 312 -15.71 7.98 32.35
C ASP A 312 -14.78 7.50 31.22
N LEU A 313 -14.44 8.39 30.28
CA LEU A 313 -13.52 8.12 29.16
C LEU A 313 -12.04 8.25 29.58
N ASN A 314 -11.72 8.02 30.86
CA ASN A 314 -10.38 8.20 31.43
C ASN A 314 -9.34 7.19 30.94
N GLY A 315 -9.78 6.10 30.31
CA GLY A 315 -8.88 5.09 29.73
C GLY A 315 -8.29 5.47 28.36
N PHE A 316 -8.68 6.62 27.80
CA PHE A 316 -8.09 7.15 26.57
C PHE A 316 -6.81 7.94 26.91
N ALA A 317 -5.71 7.67 26.20
CA ALA A 317 -4.44 8.36 26.41
C ALA A 317 -3.89 8.94 25.10
N ALA A 318 -3.51 10.22 25.12
CA ALA A 318 -2.83 10.85 23.98
C ALA A 318 -1.40 10.33 23.85
N LEU A 319 -0.96 10.03 22.63
CA LEU A 319 0.41 9.59 22.34
C LEU A 319 1.21 10.66 21.60
N GLN A 320 0.87 10.92 20.33
CA GLN A 320 1.51 11.93 19.49
C GLN A 320 0.43 12.81 18.89
N GLY A 321 0.68 14.12 18.81
CA GLY A 321 -0.16 15.02 18.04
C GLY A 321 -1.65 15.05 18.41
N VAL A 322 -2.00 14.76 19.66
CA VAL A 322 -3.40 14.75 20.10
C VAL A 322 -3.58 15.50 21.39
N GLU A 323 -4.59 16.36 21.42
CA GLU A 323 -5.13 16.96 22.62
C GLU A 323 -6.45 16.26 22.99
N LEU A 324 -6.55 15.80 24.23
CA LEU A 324 -7.77 15.21 24.79
C LEU A 324 -8.35 16.19 25.81
N THR A 325 -9.56 16.68 25.56
CA THR A 325 -10.22 17.64 26.45
C THR A 325 -11.56 17.07 26.92
N PRO A 326 -11.74 16.79 28.22
CA PRO A 326 -13.03 16.42 28.76
C PRO A 326 -14.06 17.53 28.55
N SER A 327 -15.27 17.16 28.16
CA SER A 327 -16.40 18.09 27.99
C SER A 327 -17.68 17.47 28.54
N PRO A 328 -18.74 18.25 28.80
CA PRO A 328 -20.02 17.70 29.25
C PRO A 328 -20.67 16.72 28.26
N ALA A 329 -20.30 16.80 26.98
CA ALA A 329 -20.80 15.91 25.93
C ALA A 329 -19.99 14.60 25.80
N GLY A 330 -18.79 14.55 26.39
CA GLY A 330 -17.85 13.43 26.25
C GLY A 330 -16.40 13.91 26.10
N LEU A 331 -15.53 13.06 25.57
CA LEU A 331 -14.11 13.37 25.38
C LEU A 331 -13.88 14.01 24.01
N GLN A 332 -13.55 15.30 23.99
CA GLN A 332 -13.10 15.97 22.77
C GLN A 332 -11.70 15.47 22.41
N ILE A 333 -11.56 14.98 21.18
CA ILE A 333 -10.28 14.62 20.60
C ILE A 333 -9.97 15.65 19.52
N ARG A 334 -8.79 16.27 19.60
CA ARG A 334 -8.28 17.18 18.58
C ARG A 334 -6.92 16.68 18.10
N ALA A 335 -6.80 16.53 16.78
CA ALA A 335 -5.63 15.95 16.14
C ALA A 335 -4.77 17.05 15.49
N GLU A 336 -3.53 17.23 15.97
CA GLU A 336 -2.57 18.24 15.50
C GLU A 336 -1.24 17.59 15.09
N GLY A 337 -0.69 17.95 13.93
CA GLY A 337 0.63 17.47 13.48
C GLY A 337 0.60 16.22 12.56
N THR A 338 1.74 15.53 12.47
CA THR A 338 1.97 14.37 11.61
C THR A 338 1.88 13.07 12.41
N ASP A 339 0.87 12.24 12.12
CA ASP A 339 0.56 10.95 12.76
C ASP A 339 -0.02 11.05 14.19
N PRO A 340 -1.20 11.67 14.35
CA PRO A 340 -1.86 11.75 15.64
C PRO A 340 -2.30 10.35 16.11
N GLN A 341 -2.15 10.04 17.40
CA GLN A 341 -2.53 8.72 17.95
C GLN A 341 -3.16 8.81 19.33
N VAL A 342 -4.27 8.08 19.52
CA VAL A 342 -4.94 7.92 20.82
C VAL A 342 -4.98 6.46 21.21
N LEU A 343 -4.44 6.13 22.37
CA LEU A 343 -4.48 4.80 22.94
C LEU A 343 -5.85 4.57 23.61
N LEU A 344 -6.50 3.45 23.31
CA LEU A 344 -7.80 3.07 23.86
C LEU A 344 -7.69 2.23 25.15
N PRO A 345 -8.76 2.16 25.96
CA PRO A 345 -8.78 1.31 27.15
C PRO A 345 -8.39 -0.15 26.83
N ARG A 346 -7.48 -0.70 27.64
CA ARG A 346 -7.07 -2.10 27.53
C ARG A 346 -8.15 -3.01 28.07
N PHE A 347 -8.26 -4.19 27.48
CA PHE A 347 -9.19 -5.25 27.90
C PHE A 347 -8.60 -6.61 27.57
N THR A 348 -9.16 -7.67 28.16
CA THR A 348 -8.82 -9.07 27.85
C THR A 348 -10.12 -9.88 27.84
N PRO A 349 -10.51 -10.50 26.71
CA PRO A 349 -11.70 -11.34 26.69
C PRO A 349 -11.45 -12.68 27.43
N PRO A 350 -12.50 -13.35 27.89
CA PRO A 350 -12.39 -14.71 28.40
C PRO A 350 -11.86 -15.68 27.33
N LYS A 351 -11.17 -16.74 27.74
CA LYS A 351 -10.61 -17.76 26.84
C LYS A 351 -11.68 -18.35 25.92
N GLY A 352 -11.41 -18.45 24.62
CA GLY A 352 -12.36 -18.98 23.63
C GLY A 352 -13.51 -18.03 23.28
N ARG A 353 -13.38 -16.74 23.59
CA ARG A 353 -14.33 -15.68 23.23
C ARG A 353 -13.63 -14.57 22.45
N THR A 354 -14.38 -13.93 21.57
CA THR A 354 -13.96 -12.73 20.83
C THR A 354 -14.62 -11.49 21.42
N ALA A 355 -14.30 -10.30 20.92
CA ALA A 355 -14.90 -9.05 21.40
C ALA A 355 -15.47 -8.20 20.27
N ILE A 356 -16.51 -7.42 20.57
CA ILE A 356 -17.00 -6.36 19.71
C ILE A 356 -16.82 -5.04 20.46
N LEU A 357 -16.17 -4.09 19.82
CA LEU A 357 -16.00 -2.71 20.27
C LEU A 357 -17.07 -1.84 19.62
N ARG A 358 -17.75 -1.04 20.44
CA ARG A 358 -18.67 0.02 20.04
C ARG A 358 -18.08 1.36 20.45
N ILE A 359 -18.09 2.32 19.54
CA ILE A 359 -17.77 3.72 19.82
C ILE A 359 -18.89 4.61 19.27
N ASP A 360 -19.45 5.42 20.15
CA ASP A 360 -20.35 6.51 19.78
C ASP A 360 -19.55 7.81 19.79
N LEU A 361 -19.70 8.58 18.72
CA LEU A 361 -18.98 9.83 18.55
C LEU A 361 -19.77 10.84 17.73
N GLU A 362 -19.41 12.11 17.88
CA GLU A 362 -19.95 13.22 17.11
C GLU A 362 -18.83 13.97 16.41
N THR A 363 -19.04 14.30 15.13
CA THR A 363 -18.10 15.12 14.36
C THR A 363 -18.86 16.12 13.50
N ALA A 364 -18.24 17.27 13.23
CA ALA A 364 -18.84 18.33 12.41
C ALA A 364 -18.66 18.10 10.90
N ILE A 365 -17.75 17.21 10.51
CA ILE A 365 -17.41 16.94 9.11
C ILE A 365 -17.33 15.44 8.87
N ASP A 366 -17.62 15.00 7.66
CA ASP A 366 -17.38 13.61 7.28
C ASP A 366 -15.88 13.29 7.41
N THR A 367 -15.56 12.24 8.16
CA THR A 367 -14.18 11.85 8.50
C THR A 367 -14.01 10.33 8.47
N GLY A 368 -12.77 9.85 8.37
CA GLY A 368 -12.43 8.44 8.57
C GLY A 368 -12.02 8.19 10.02
N LEU A 369 -12.48 7.08 10.59
CA LEU A 369 -12.04 6.57 11.89
C LEU A 369 -11.23 5.30 11.64
N GLN A 370 -9.96 5.27 12.05
CA GLN A 370 -9.10 4.11 11.91
C GLN A 370 -8.69 3.58 13.28
N LEU A 371 -8.93 2.28 13.50
CA LEU A 371 -8.55 1.52 14.68
C LEU A 371 -7.36 0.63 14.35
N SER A 372 -6.22 0.82 15.00
CA SER A 372 -5.01 0.02 14.83
C SER A 372 -4.73 -0.88 16.05
N TYR A 373 -4.08 -2.02 15.79
CA TYR A 373 -3.82 -3.05 16.81
C TYR A 373 -2.64 -3.95 16.45
N VAL A 374 -2.12 -4.66 17.45
CA VAL A 374 -1.04 -5.66 17.33
C VAL A 374 -1.56 -7.00 17.87
N ARG A 375 -1.28 -8.11 17.17
CA ARG A 375 -1.74 -9.43 17.61
C ARG A 375 -0.93 -9.95 18.80
N ALA A 376 -1.56 -10.79 19.62
CA ALA A 376 -0.89 -11.48 20.71
C ALA A 376 0.29 -12.33 20.18
N GLY A 377 1.50 -12.06 20.68
CA GLY A 377 2.74 -12.73 20.25
C GLY A 377 3.48 -12.05 19.11
N GLU A 378 2.93 -10.99 18.51
CA GLU A 378 3.64 -10.13 17.54
C GLU A 378 4.26 -8.91 18.27
N SER A 379 5.49 -8.55 17.89
CA SER A 379 6.14 -7.31 18.32
C SER A 379 6.03 -6.25 17.23
N ALA A 380 6.02 -4.97 17.59
CA ALA A 380 6.15 -3.86 16.62
C ALA A 380 7.39 -4.12 15.71
N PRO A 381 7.23 -4.04 14.36
CA PRO A 381 6.46 -3.00 13.67
C PRO A 381 5.21 -3.47 12.91
N ILE A 382 4.70 -4.69 13.13
CA ILE A 382 3.52 -5.20 12.40
C ILE A 382 2.22 -4.65 13.05
N THR A 383 1.84 -3.42 12.72
CA THR A 383 0.59 -2.80 13.16
C THR A 383 -0.51 -3.01 12.10
N ARG A 384 -1.61 -3.64 12.49
CA ARG A 384 -2.80 -3.84 11.64
C ARG A 384 -3.82 -2.72 11.88
N PHE A 385 -4.77 -2.55 10.97
CA PHE A 385 -5.80 -1.51 11.08
C PHE A 385 -7.16 -1.92 10.49
N MET A 386 -8.22 -1.33 11.03
CA MET A 386 -9.59 -1.36 10.53
C MET A 386 -10.09 0.07 10.39
N THR A 387 -10.87 0.36 9.34
CA THR A 387 -11.34 1.73 9.08
C THR A 387 -12.87 1.76 8.96
N ARG A 388 -13.47 2.87 9.41
CA ARG A 388 -14.91 3.16 9.32
C ARG A 388 -15.09 4.61 8.86
N CYS A 389 -16.17 4.89 8.13
CA CYS A 389 -16.55 6.26 7.81
C CYS A 389 -17.46 6.80 8.91
N ILE A 390 -17.21 8.04 9.32
CA ILE A 390 -18.06 8.79 10.24
C ILE A 390 -18.60 10.01 9.49
N LYS A 391 -19.90 10.24 9.59
CA LYS A 391 -20.59 11.37 8.98
C LYS A 391 -20.55 12.59 9.90
N GLY A 392 -20.68 13.79 9.35
CA GLY A 392 -20.79 15.07 10.08
C GLY A 392 -22.08 15.18 10.92
N ARG A 393 -22.23 14.27 11.88
CA ARG A 393 -23.35 14.09 12.81
C ARG A 393 -22.90 13.13 13.92
N THR A 394 -23.83 12.69 14.75
CA THR A 394 -23.62 11.57 15.66
C THR A 394 -23.52 10.25 14.88
N ASN A 395 -22.56 9.41 15.25
CA ASN A 395 -22.31 8.10 14.66
C ASN A 395 -22.17 7.05 15.78
N THR A 396 -22.64 5.84 15.50
CA THR A 396 -22.38 4.64 16.31
C THR A 396 -21.67 3.63 15.44
N ILE A 397 -20.48 3.22 15.85
CA ILE A 397 -19.57 2.43 15.03
C ILE A 397 -19.17 1.15 15.77
N TYR A 398 -19.16 0.03 15.05
CA TYR A 398 -18.78 -1.29 15.59
C TYR A 398 -17.54 -1.87 14.89
N PHE A 399 -16.66 -2.48 15.68
CA PHE A 399 -15.49 -3.25 15.24
C PHE A 399 -15.52 -4.63 15.88
N GLU A 400 -15.37 -5.68 15.08
CA GLU A 400 -15.14 -7.04 15.58
C GLU A 400 -13.64 -7.23 15.85
N LEU A 401 -13.30 -7.89 16.95
CA LEU A 401 -11.93 -8.18 17.39
C LEU A 401 -11.79 -9.68 17.66
N ASN A 402 -10.98 -10.37 16.87
CA ASN A 402 -10.79 -11.81 16.95
C ASN A 402 -9.94 -12.19 18.19
N GLU A 403 -9.83 -13.48 18.50
CA GLU A 403 -9.08 -13.96 19.69
C GLU A 403 -7.60 -13.55 19.62
N ALA A 404 -6.98 -13.58 18.44
CA ALA A 404 -5.61 -13.12 18.23
C ALA A 404 -5.43 -11.58 18.42
N GLU A 405 -6.52 -10.82 18.30
CA GLU A 405 -6.53 -9.35 18.29
C GLU A 405 -6.86 -8.77 19.66
N SER A 406 -7.56 -9.56 20.48
CA SER A 406 -8.08 -9.16 21.78
C SER A 406 -7.14 -9.48 22.95
N VAL A 407 -6.03 -10.20 22.73
CA VAL A 407 -5.25 -10.86 23.79
C VAL A 407 -3.93 -10.16 24.18
N GLY A 408 -3.59 -8.97 23.65
CA GLY A 408 -2.42 -8.28 24.21
C GLY A 408 -1.89 -7.00 23.58
N GLY A 409 -2.47 -6.51 22.49
CA GLY A 409 -2.05 -5.23 21.88
C GLY A 409 -2.75 -4.02 22.50
N ALA A 410 -2.06 -2.89 22.59
CA ALA A 410 -2.73 -1.60 22.82
C ALA A 410 -3.53 -1.25 21.54
N LEU A 411 -4.86 -1.13 21.67
CA LEU A 411 -5.69 -0.57 20.60
C LEU A 411 -5.40 0.92 20.49
N GLN A 412 -5.27 1.43 19.26
CA GLN A 412 -5.07 2.86 19.02
C GLN A 412 -6.05 3.37 17.97
N LEU A 413 -6.52 4.60 18.12
CA LEU A 413 -7.22 5.33 17.08
C LEU A 413 -6.25 6.30 16.41
N ASP A 414 -6.30 6.37 15.08
CA ASP A 414 -5.82 7.53 14.31
C ASP A 414 -6.99 8.54 14.28
N PRO A 415 -6.89 9.64 15.05
CA PRO A 415 -8.00 10.52 15.30
C PRO A 415 -8.14 11.62 14.24
N GLY A 416 -9.39 12.07 14.12
CA GLY A 416 -9.73 13.37 13.55
C GLY A 416 -10.28 14.29 14.65
N ASP A 417 -10.98 15.34 14.23
CA ASP A 417 -11.66 16.25 15.16
C ASP A 417 -13.08 15.73 15.44
N TYR A 418 -13.26 15.11 16.60
CA TYR A 418 -14.55 14.55 17.04
C TYR A 418 -14.65 14.46 18.56
N VAL A 419 -15.89 14.32 19.06
CA VAL A 419 -16.19 14.08 20.47
C VAL A 419 -16.61 12.63 20.63
N VAL A 420 -15.89 11.84 21.42
CA VAL A 420 -16.32 10.50 21.82
C VAL A 420 -17.33 10.64 22.95
N THR A 421 -18.54 10.13 22.76
CA THR A 421 -19.63 10.25 23.74
C THR A 421 -19.83 8.96 24.53
N HIS A 422 -19.53 7.80 23.93
CA HIS A 422 -19.64 6.51 24.58
C HIS A 422 -18.64 5.51 23.99
N PHE A 423 -18.09 4.65 24.83
CA PHE A 423 -17.19 3.58 24.42
C PHE A 423 -17.51 2.31 25.18
N GLU A 424 -17.73 1.21 24.47
CA GLU A 424 -18.13 -0.05 25.10
C GLU A 424 -17.51 -1.24 24.38
N ILE A 425 -17.03 -2.21 25.13
CA ILE A 425 -16.50 -3.47 24.60
C ILE A 425 -17.29 -4.60 25.25
N ARG A 426 -17.83 -5.50 24.43
CA ARG A 426 -18.53 -6.71 24.87
C ARG A 426 -17.84 -7.96 24.36
N SER A 427 -17.94 -9.03 25.12
CA SER A 427 -17.43 -10.34 24.71
C SER A 427 -18.54 -11.16 24.03
N ILE A 428 -18.21 -11.84 22.94
CA ILE A 428 -19.11 -12.73 22.21
C ILE A 428 -18.49 -14.14 22.08
N PRO A 429 -19.29 -15.20 21.89
CA PRO A 429 -18.76 -16.51 21.57
C PRO A 429 -17.89 -16.43 20.31
N ALA A 430 -16.71 -17.07 20.32
CA ALA A 430 -15.87 -17.10 19.14
C ALA A 430 -16.61 -17.83 17.98
N PRO A 431 -16.53 -17.33 16.74
CA PRO A 431 -17.07 -18.05 15.60
C PRO A 431 -16.40 -19.44 15.50
N PRO A 432 -17.12 -20.47 15.02
CA PRO A 432 -16.55 -21.81 14.87
C PRO A 432 -15.31 -21.71 13.97
N GLY A 433 -14.17 -22.17 14.48
CA GLY A 433 -12.89 -22.11 13.76
C GLY A 433 -12.97 -22.85 12.41
N PRO A 434 -12.11 -22.48 11.43
CA PRO A 434 -12.05 -23.22 10.18
C PRO A 434 -11.66 -24.68 10.44
N PRO A 435 -12.23 -25.64 9.68
CA PRO A 435 -11.88 -27.06 9.77
C PRO A 435 -10.45 -27.37 9.32
#